data_AF-A0A399EA01-F1
#
_entry.id   AF-A0A399EA01-F1
#
_cell.length_a   1.000
_cell.length_b   1.000
_cell.length_c   1.000
_cell.angle_alpha   90.00
_cell.angle_beta   90.00
_cell.angle_gamma   90.00
#
_symmetry.space_group_name_H-M   'P 1'
#
loop_
_entity.id
_entity.type
_entity.pdbx_description
1 polymer ?
#
loop_
_entity_poly.entity_id
_entity_poly.type
_entity_poly.pdbx_seq_one_letter_code
_entity_poly.pdbx_strand_id
1 'polypeptide(L)' 'MGGGSDGNFTAALGVPTLDGLGLFGEAAHQPTENVYIPQIPLRTALLCGILEEMAR' A
#
# COMPACT_ATOMS: atom_id res chain seq x y z
N MET A 1 1.98 15.70 -0.89
CA MET A 1 1.88 15.08 -2.23
C MET A 1 0.43 14.72 -2.47
N GLY A 2 -0.11 15.08 -3.63
CA GLY A 2 -1.37 14.55 -4.16
C GLY A 2 -1.04 13.76 -5.41
N GLY A 3 -1.46 12.50 -5.47
CA GLY A 3 -1.22 11.58 -6.57
C GLY A 3 -2.32 10.53 -6.56
N GLY A 4 -2.71 10.06 -7.75
CA GLY A 4 -3.68 8.99 -7.90
C GLY A 4 -3.01 7.62 -7.93
N SER A 5 -3.79 6.60 -7.65
CA SER A 5 -3.43 5.20 -7.87
C SER A 5 -4.52 4.50 -8.67
N ASP A 6 -4.29 3.23 -9.03
CA ASP A 6 -5.33 2.43 -9.66
C ASP A 6 -6.57 2.24 -8.76
N GLY A 7 -6.40 2.44 -7.44
CA GLY A 7 -7.50 2.43 -6.49
C GLY A 7 -8.51 3.56 -6.72
N ASN A 8 -8.12 4.66 -7.38
CA ASN A 8 -9.07 5.70 -7.78
C ASN A 8 -10.11 5.17 -8.78
N PHE A 9 -9.73 4.25 -9.68
CA PHE A 9 -10.64 3.69 -10.66
C PHE A 9 -11.66 2.76 -10.00
N THR A 10 -11.22 1.88 -9.11
CA THR A 10 -12.12 0.96 -8.40
C THR A 10 -13.04 1.73 -7.44
N ALA A 11 -12.54 2.75 -6.75
CA ALA A 11 -13.36 3.65 -5.93
C ALA A 11 -14.42 4.39 -6.76
N ALA A 12 -14.09 4.86 -7.96
CA ALA A 12 -15.04 5.51 -8.87
C ALA A 12 -16.17 4.57 -9.33
N LEU A 13 -15.94 3.26 -9.32
CA LEU A 13 -16.96 2.23 -9.58
C LEU A 13 -17.83 1.92 -8.34
N GLY A 14 -17.64 2.62 -7.23
CA GLY A 14 -18.36 2.39 -5.97
C GLY A 14 -17.85 1.20 -5.15
N VAL A 15 -16.69 0.63 -5.52
CA VAL A 15 -16.06 -0.45 -4.75
C VAL A 15 -15.27 0.16 -3.59
N PRO A 16 -15.57 -0.20 -2.33
CA PRO A 16 -14.75 0.21 -1.20
C PRO A 16 -13.30 -0.23 -1.42
N THR A 17 -12.40 0.73 -1.58
CA THR A 17 -11.01 0.47 -1.95
C THR A 17 -10.09 1.04 -0.89
N LEU A 18 -9.22 0.18 -0.35
CA LEU A 18 -8.07 0.55 0.48
C LEU A 18 -6.80 0.31 -0.34
N ASP A 19 -5.93 1.31 -0.41
CA ASP A 19 -4.70 1.27 -1.20
C ASP A 19 -3.49 1.79 -0.38
N GLY A 20 -2.28 1.68 -0.93
CA GLY A 20 -1.05 2.16 -0.31
C GLY A 20 -0.43 1.17 0.69
N LEU A 21 -0.85 -0.10 0.66
CA LEU A 21 -0.38 -1.17 1.55
C LEU A 21 0.97 -1.78 1.16
N GLY A 22 1.65 -1.21 0.15
CA GLY A 22 2.96 -1.64 -0.33
C GLY A 22 4.11 -1.36 0.65
N LEU A 23 5.35 -1.38 0.16
CA LEU A 23 6.54 -1.16 0.99
C LEU A 23 6.65 0.31 1.48
N PHE A 24 7.37 0.51 2.59
CA PHE A 24 7.76 1.86 3.02
C PHE A 24 9.06 2.25 2.35
N GLY A 25 9.13 3.47 1.85
CA GLY A 25 10.23 4.00 1.06
C GLY A 25 10.16 5.51 0.95
N GLU A 26 11.13 6.06 0.24
CA GLU A 26 11.20 7.47 -0.09
C GLU A 26 11.70 7.66 -1.53
N ALA A 27 11.63 8.91 -2.01
CA ALA A 27 12.12 9.32 -3.32
C ALA A 27 11.53 8.49 -4.50
N ALA A 28 10.30 8.01 -4.37
CA ALA A 28 9.59 7.33 -5.45
C ALA A 28 9.65 8.17 -6.74
N HIS A 29 9.95 7.51 -7.87
CA HIS A 29 10.17 8.14 -9.18
C HIS A 29 11.44 8.98 -9.30
N GLN A 30 12.47 8.71 -8.50
CA GLN A 30 13.78 9.36 -8.58
C GLN A 30 14.91 8.32 -8.59
N PRO A 31 16.12 8.62 -9.11
CA PRO A 31 17.25 7.68 -9.07
C PRO A 31 17.68 7.23 -7.66
N THR A 32 17.31 8.01 -6.65
CA THR A 32 17.56 7.71 -5.22
C THR A 32 16.40 6.97 -4.55
N GLU A 33 15.43 6.47 -5.33
CA GLU A 33 14.32 5.67 -4.84
C GLU A 33 14.82 4.50 -4.00
N ASN A 34 14.24 4.35 -2.81
CA ASN A 34 14.66 3.32 -1.88
C ASN A 34 13.51 2.83 -0.99
N VAL A 35 13.75 1.69 -0.36
CA VAL A 35 12.85 1.07 0.61
C VAL A 35 13.55 0.83 1.94
N TYR A 36 12.81 0.96 3.04
CA TYR A 36 13.33 0.75 4.38
C TYR A 36 13.17 -0.72 4.76
N ILE A 37 14.22 -1.52 4.59
CA ILE A 37 14.21 -2.97 4.88
C ILE A 37 13.65 -3.31 6.27
N PRO A 38 13.98 -2.59 7.36
CA PRO A 38 13.44 -2.89 8.70
C PRO A 38 11.92 -2.74 8.82
N GLN A 39 11.25 -2.03 7.89
CA GLN A 39 9.80 -1.82 7.90
C GLN A 39 9.04 -2.96 7.22
N ILE A 40 9.71 -3.80 6.42
CA ILE A 40 9.07 -4.87 5.65
C ILE A 40 8.30 -5.84 6.57
N PRO A 41 8.89 -6.40 7.66
CA PRO A 41 8.18 -7.38 8.47
C PRO A 41 6.88 -6.85 9.08
N LEU A 42 6.89 -5.61 9.58
CA LEU A 42 5.72 -4.97 10.17
C LEU A 42 4.61 -4.75 9.14
N ARG A 43 4.96 -4.28 7.94
CA ARG A 43 3.99 -4.05 6.86
C ARG A 43 3.40 -5.35 6.33
N THR A 44 4.20 -6.39 6.18
CA THR A 44 3.72 -7.72 5.81
C THR A 44 2.77 -8.27 6.87
N ALA A 45 3.12 -8.17 8.15
CA ALA A 45 2.25 -8.61 9.24
C ALA A 45 0.91 -7.88 9.25
N LEU A 46 0.91 -6.55 9.00
CA LEU A 46 -0.32 -5.77 8.88
C LEU A 46 -1.18 -6.25 7.70
N LEU A 47 -0.59 -6.42 6.51
CA LEU A 47 -1.32 -6.89 5.34
C LEU A 47 -1.91 -8.29 5.57
N CYS A 48 -1.14 -9.21 6.14
CA CYS A 48 -1.62 -10.53 6.52
C CYS A 48 -2.78 -10.44 7.51
N GLY A 49 -2.67 -9.63 8.56
CA GLY A 49 -3.74 -9.45 9.55
C GLY A 49 -5.04 -8.90 8.94
N ILE A 50 -4.94 -7.97 7.98
CA ILE A 50 -6.11 -7.48 7.23
C ILE A 50 -6.75 -8.60 6.42
N LEU A 51 -5.95 -9.36 5.67
CA LEU A 51 -6.45 -10.48 4.86
C LEU A 51 -7.07 -11.58 5.72
N GLU A 52 -6.46 -11.90 6.86
CA GLU A 52 -7.00 -12.85 7.84
C GLU A 52 -8.33 -12.39 8.41
N GLU A 53 -8.47 -11.11 8.76
CA GLU A 53 -9.73 -10.57 9.28
C GLU A 53 -10.82 -10.55 8.20
N MET A 54 -10.48 -10.24 6.95
CA MET A 54 -11.42 -10.29 5.82
C MET A 54 -11.85 -11.72 5.46
N ALA A 55 -11.05 -12.73 5.82
CA ALA A 55 -11.33 -14.13 5.55
C ALA A 55 -12.19 -14.80 6.63
N ARG A 56 -12.51 -14.11 7.74
CA ARG A 56 -13.43 -14.58 8.78
C ARG A 56 -14.88 -14.40 8.38
#